data_AF-A0A402C2M3-F1
#
_entry.id   AF-A0A402C2M3-F1
#
_cell.length_a   1.000
_cell.length_b   1.000
_cell.length_c   1.000
_cell.angle_alpha   90.00
_cell.angle_beta   90.00
_cell.angle_gamma   90.00
#
_symmetry.space_group_name_H-M   'P 1'
#
loop_
_entity.id
_entity.type
_entity.pdbx_description
1 polymer ?
#
loop_
_entity_poly.entity_id
_entity_poly.type
_entity_poly.pdbx_seq_one_letter_code
_entity_poly.pdbx_strand_id
1 'polypeptide(L)'
;MPDSAESWRDYLIAQPAGAERAVLLIAVARSLVIKIERNPAWQSPYLADHRRQSDWHKLDELTAHALALRSVYERLGSPPIGSSAAAEVARRDYARKADQLGVVWDQLLDQVNALDLYQRELVYLADDLRDMEQAERIRDLDTDVADLVRSTGASATTDAIEGHAQQSRAHIDALNELFDHLGTVFRSLD
;
A
#
# COMPACT_ATOMS: atom_id res chain seq x y z
N MET A 1 5.94 -16.02 4.29
CA MET A 1 6.48 -14.66 4.50
C MET A 1 5.85 -14.11 5.77
N PRO A 2 6.57 -13.35 6.59
CA PRO A 2 5.99 -12.81 7.81
C PRO A 2 4.93 -11.76 7.48
N ASP A 3 3.89 -11.69 8.30
CA ASP A 3 2.57 -11.14 7.96
C ASP A 3 2.36 -9.68 8.41
N SER A 4 3.38 -9.01 8.94
CA SER A 4 3.33 -7.58 9.32
C SER A 4 4.41 -6.78 8.59
N ALA A 5 4.15 -5.50 8.30
CA ALA A 5 5.10 -4.71 7.50
C ALA A 5 6.43 -4.40 8.19
N GLU A 6 6.41 -4.29 9.52
CA GLU A 6 7.66 -4.18 10.29
C GLU A 6 8.49 -5.45 10.07
N SER A 7 7.85 -6.61 9.92
CA SER A 7 8.57 -7.87 9.81
C SER A 7 9.28 -8.08 8.47
N TRP A 8 8.72 -7.61 7.34
CA TRP A 8 9.46 -7.73 6.06
C TRP A 8 10.58 -6.70 5.95
N ARG A 9 10.37 -5.47 6.45
CA ARG A 9 11.36 -4.39 6.38
C ARG A 9 12.55 -4.72 7.26
N ASP A 10 12.32 -5.12 8.50
CA ASP A 10 13.38 -5.53 9.43
C ASP A 10 14.14 -6.74 8.90
N TYR A 11 13.42 -7.71 8.33
CA TYR A 11 14.05 -8.87 7.70
C TYR A 11 14.95 -8.48 6.53
N LEU A 12 14.49 -7.59 5.64
CA LEU A 12 15.30 -7.09 4.51
C LEU A 12 16.50 -6.27 5.00
N ILE A 13 16.36 -5.45 6.03
CA ILE A 13 17.46 -4.66 6.60
C ILE A 13 18.51 -5.54 7.26
N ALA A 14 18.08 -6.64 7.89
CA ALA A 14 18.98 -7.64 8.46
C ALA A 14 19.76 -8.46 7.42
N GLN A 15 19.34 -8.46 6.14
CA GLN A 15 20.09 -9.15 5.10
C GLN A 15 21.35 -8.38 4.71
N PRO A 16 22.46 -9.09 4.42
CA PRO A 16 23.66 -8.45 3.90
C PRO A 16 23.36 -7.72 2.58
N ALA A 17 23.99 -6.56 2.38
CA ALA A 17 23.89 -5.83 1.13
C ALA A 17 24.42 -6.69 -0.03
N GLY A 18 23.68 -6.74 -1.14
CA GLY A 18 24.06 -7.52 -2.30
C GLY A 18 22.88 -7.94 -3.17
N ALA A 19 23.19 -8.78 -4.16
CA ALA A 19 22.25 -9.22 -5.18
C ALA A 19 21.01 -9.94 -4.61
N GLU A 20 21.20 -10.83 -3.63
CA GLU A 20 20.09 -11.57 -3.01
C GLU A 20 19.09 -10.67 -2.30
N ARG A 21 19.59 -9.62 -1.64
CA ARG A 21 18.74 -8.63 -0.96
C ARG A 21 17.86 -7.87 -1.94
N ALA A 22 18.37 -7.55 -3.13
CA ALA A 22 17.59 -6.94 -4.22
C ALA A 22 16.49 -7.88 -4.75
N VAL A 23 16.76 -9.19 -4.85
CA VAL A 23 15.75 -10.18 -5.24
C VAL A 23 14.62 -10.27 -4.22
N LEU A 24 14.96 -10.25 -2.93
CA LEU A 24 13.95 -10.27 -1.87
C LEU A 24 13.06 -9.02 -1.92
N LEU A 25 13.62 -7.84 -2.22
CA LEU A 25 12.83 -6.61 -2.38
C LEU A 25 11.80 -6.74 -3.51
N ILE A 26 12.17 -7.32 -4.65
CA ILE A 26 11.24 -7.61 -5.76
C ILE A 26 10.12 -8.55 -5.30
N ALA A 27 10.46 -9.60 -4.55
CA ALA A 27 9.48 -10.56 -4.05
C ALA A 27 8.46 -9.89 -3.11
N VAL A 28 8.93 -9.00 -2.22
CA VAL A 28 8.05 -8.20 -1.34
C VAL A 28 7.15 -7.29 -2.18
N ALA A 29 7.70 -6.51 -3.09
CA ALA A 29 6.94 -5.58 -3.94
C ALA A 29 5.83 -6.30 -4.71
N ARG A 30 6.16 -7.44 -5.35
CA ARG A 30 5.17 -8.28 -6.05
C ARG A 30 4.09 -8.79 -5.11
N SER A 31 4.47 -9.24 -3.91
CA SER A 31 3.49 -9.72 -2.94
C SER A 31 2.54 -8.60 -2.48
N LEU A 32 3.03 -7.38 -2.31
CA LEU A 32 2.21 -6.23 -1.93
C LEU A 32 1.23 -5.86 -3.04
N VAL A 33 1.69 -5.83 -4.30
CA VAL A 33 0.81 -5.57 -5.45
C VAL A 33 -0.31 -6.60 -5.53
N ILE A 34 0.00 -7.90 -5.38
CA ILE A 34 -1.03 -8.94 -5.36
C ILE A 34 -2.03 -8.72 -4.21
N LYS A 35 -1.57 -8.26 -3.04
CA LYS A 35 -2.46 -7.94 -1.90
C LYS A 35 -3.35 -6.74 -2.21
N ILE A 36 -2.81 -5.69 -2.83
CA ILE A 36 -3.56 -4.51 -3.28
C ILE A 36 -4.63 -4.92 -4.30
N GLU A 37 -4.25 -5.63 -5.35
CA GLU A 37 -5.16 -6.05 -6.42
C GLU A 37 -6.29 -6.95 -5.91
N ARG A 38 -6.03 -7.76 -4.88
CA ARG A 38 -7.04 -8.64 -4.27
C ARG A 38 -7.88 -7.95 -3.20
N ASN A 39 -7.57 -6.71 -2.82
CA ASN A 39 -8.30 -6.02 -1.77
C ASN A 39 -9.73 -5.65 -2.26
N PRO A 40 -10.79 -5.91 -1.47
CA PRO A 40 -12.16 -5.56 -1.83
C PRO A 40 -12.38 -4.07 -2.13
N ALA A 41 -11.78 -3.17 -1.34
CA ALA A 41 -11.86 -1.73 -1.59
C ALA A 41 -11.26 -1.37 -2.94
N TRP A 42 -10.11 -1.98 -3.28
CA TRP A 42 -9.49 -1.81 -4.58
C TRP A 42 -10.38 -2.28 -5.72
N GLN A 43 -11.23 -3.29 -5.54
CA GLN A 43 -12.17 -3.78 -6.56
C GLN A 43 -13.48 -2.98 -6.61
N SER A 44 -13.74 -2.13 -5.61
CA SER A 44 -14.99 -1.36 -5.51
C SER A 44 -15.19 -0.40 -6.70
N PRO A 45 -16.43 -0.05 -7.06
CA PRO A 45 -16.71 0.98 -8.05
C PRO A 45 -16.12 2.35 -7.68
N TYR A 46 -16.01 2.66 -6.39
CA TYR A 46 -15.51 3.94 -5.87
C TYR A 46 -14.05 4.22 -6.28
N LEU A 47 -13.22 3.18 -6.42
CA LEU A 47 -11.84 3.31 -6.88
C LEU A 47 -11.67 3.03 -8.38
N ALA A 48 -12.75 2.93 -9.18
CA ALA A 48 -12.63 2.62 -10.61
C ALA A 48 -11.79 3.65 -11.39
N ASP A 49 -11.91 4.93 -11.05
CA ASP A 49 -11.13 6.01 -11.66
C ASP A 49 -9.67 5.95 -11.23
N HIS A 50 -9.43 5.68 -9.94
CA HIS A 50 -8.10 5.41 -9.42
C HIS A 50 -7.44 4.22 -10.11
N ARG A 51 -8.15 3.09 -10.29
CA ARG A 51 -7.62 1.92 -11.01
C ARG A 51 -7.25 2.24 -12.46
N ARG A 52 -8.06 3.06 -13.14
CA ARG A 52 -7.78 3.47 -14.53
C ARG A 52 -6.57 4.40 -14.65
N GLN A 53 -6.31 5.21 -13.62
CA GLN A 53 -5.16 6.12 -13.56
C GLN A 53 -3.92 5.48 -12.93
N SER A 54 -4.08 4.35 -12.24
CA SER A 54 -2.99 3.64 -11.58
C SER A 54 -2.17 2.90 -12.64
N ASP A 55 -1.11 3.56 -13.06
CA ASP A 55 -0.16 3.01 -14.02
C ASP A 55 0.70 1.95 -13.30
N TRP A 56 0.27 0.69 -13.34
CA TRP A 56 1.04 -0.45 -12.82
C TRP A 56 2.41 -0.61 -13.47
N HIS A 57 2.70 0.17 -14.52
CA HIS A 57 4.04 0.44 -15.04
C HIS A 57 5.08 0.65 -13.93
N LYS A 58 4.70 1.26 -12.79
CA LYS A 58 5.60 1.48 -11.65
C LYS A 58 6.16 0.19 -11.03
N LEU A 59 5.44 -0.93 -11.07
CA LEU A 59 5.99 -2.22 -10.60
C LEU A 59 7.04 -2.77 -11.57
N ASP A 60 6.82 -2.60 -12.87
CA ASP A 60 7.79 -3.00 -13.90
C ASP A 60 9.05 -2.15 -13.80
N GLU A 61 8.93 -0.84 -13.52
CA GLU A 61 10.07 0.04 -13.26
C GLU A 61 10.81 -0.34 -11.98
N LEU A 62 10.11 -0.53 -10.86
CA LEU A 62 10.71 -0.96 -9.60
C LEU A 62 11.44 -2.30 -9.77
N THR A 63 10.81 -3.25 -10.47
CA THR A 63 11.41 -4.54 -10.79
C THR A 63 12.66 -4.36 -11.68
N ALA A 64 12.59 -3.53 -12.71
CA ALA A 64 13.71 -3.25 -13.60
C ALA A 64 14.88 -2.60 -12.85
N HIS A 65 14.61 -1.61 -12.00
CA HIS A 65 15.62 -0.95 -11.18
C HIS A 65 16.25 -1.91 -10.15
N ALA A 66 15.45 -2.75 -9.50
CA ALA A 66 15.97 -3.75 -8.56
C ALA A 66 16.81 -4.83 -9.27
N LEU A 67 16.42 -5.25 -10.48
CA LEU A 67 17.22 -6.16 -11.31
C LEU A 67 18.53 -5.51 -11.79
N ALA A 68 18.48 -4.23 -12.16
CA ALA A 68 19.68 -3.46 -12.49
C ALA A 68 20.61 -3.35 -11.27
N LEU A 69 20.08 -3.03 -10.09
CA LEU A 69 20.82 -2.98 -8.84
C LEU A 69 21.49 -4.34 -8.53
N ARG A 70 20.74 -5.43 -8.66
CA ARG A 70 21.27 -6.81 -8.53
C ARG A 70 22.46 -7.03 -9.48
N SER A 71 22.30 -6.73 -10.77
CA SER A 71 23.35 -6.93 -11.77
C SER A 71 24.61 -6.10 -11.45
N VAL A 72 24.44 -4.88 -10.94
CA VAL A 72 25.58 -4.05 -10.54
C VAL A 72 26.27 -4.59 -9.29
N TYR A 73 25.54 -5.11 -8.30
CA TYR A 73 26.14 -5.81 -7.15
C TYR A 73 26.92 -7.06 -7.57
N GLU A 74 26.39 -7.88 -8.48
CA GLU A 74 27.10 -9.05 -9.03
C GLU A 74 28.42 -8.65 -9.71
N ARG A 75 28.42 -7.53 -10.46
CA ARG A 75 29.61 -6.99 -11.10
C ARG A 75 30.60 -6.36 -10.14
N LEU A 76 30.12 -5.75 -9.04
CA LEU A 76 30.96 -5.18 -7.99
C LEU A 76 31.71 -6.29 -7.24
N GLY A 77 31.06 -7.44 -7.04
CA GLY A 77 31.67 -8.63 -6.45
C GLY A 77 32.09 -8.45 -4.99
N SER A 78 33.07 -9.25 -4.57
CA SER A 78 33.59 -9.22 -3.19
C SER A 78 34.57 -8.07 -2.97
N PRO A 79 34.65 -7.52 -1.75
CA PRO A 79 35.64 -6.52 -1.41
C PRO A 79 37.07 -6.98 -1.73
N PRO A 80 37.92 -6.14 -2.33
CA PRO A 80 39.32 -6.47 -2.58
C PRO A 80 40.08 -6.80 -1.30
N ILE A 81 40.93 -7.82 -1.36
CA ILE A 81 41.74 -8.30 -0.23
C ILE A 81 43.22 -7.99 -0.49
N GLY A 82 43.96 -7.60 0.55
CA GLY A 82 45.41 -7.39 0.50
C GLY A 82 45.85 -6.06 1.13
N SER A 83 47.16 -5.90 1.30
CA SER A 83 47.77 -4.74 1.97
C SER A 83 48.67 -3.89 1.06
N SER A 84 48.71 -4.18 -0.24
CA SER A 84 49.48 -3.38 -1.20
C SER A 84 48.83 -2.00 -1.42
N ALA A 85 49.60 -1.02 -1.89
CA ALA A 85 49.06 0.29 -2.24
C ALA A 85 47.94 0.20 -3.31
N ALA A 86 48.05 -0.76 -4.24
CA ALA A 86 47.00 -1.04 -5.23
C ALA A 86 45.74 -1.63 -4.58
N ALA A 87 45.89 -2.53 -3.59
CA ALA A 87 44.76 -3.07 -2.84
C ALA A 87 44.04 -1.98 -2.04
N GLU A 88 44.78 -1.02 -1.46
CA GLU A 88 44.20 0.12 -0.74
C GLU A 88 43.35 1.01 -1.66
N VAL A 89 43.84 1.32 -2.87
CA VAL A 89 43.08 2.08 -3.86
C VAL A 89 41.80 1.32 -4.26
N ALA A 90 41.93 0.01 -4.56
CA ALA A 90 40.80 -0.82 -4.95
C ALA A 90 39.73 -0.92 -3.85
N ARG A 91 40.12 -1.03 -2.57
CA ARG A 91 39.17 -1.02 -1.43
C ARG A 91 38.41 0.30 -1.30
N ARG A 92 39.08 1.44 -1.49
CA ARG A 92 38.43 2.76 -1.47
C ARG A 92 37.43 2.92 -2.61
N ASP A 93 37.80 2.48 -3.81
CA ASP A 93 36.89 2.49 -4.96
C ASP A 93 35.70 1.54 -4.78
N TYR A 94 35.93 0.36 -4.21
CA TYR A 94 34.87 -0.57 -3.84
C TYR A 94 33.90 0.07 -2.86
N ALA A 95 34.39 0.63 -1.75
CA ALA A 95 33.57 1.24 -0.71
C ALA A 95 32.71 2.37 -1.28
N ARG A 96 33.30 3.28 -2.07
CA ARG A 96 32.56 4.37 -2.73
C ARG A 96 31.44 3.86 -3.64
N LYS A 97 31.70 2.80 -4.42
CA LYS A 97 30.66 2.18 -5.28
C LYS A 97 29.58 1.51 -4.44
N ALA A 98 29.95 0.82 -3.36
CA ALA A 98 28.99 0.20 -2.45
C ALA A 98 28.07 1.25 -1.81
N ASP A 99 28.61 2.40 -1.37
CA ASP A 99 27.83 3.51 -0.82
C ASP A 99 26.83 4.07 -1.84
N GLN A 100 27.26 4.24 -3.10
CA GLN A 100 26.36 4.69 -4.18
C GLN A 100 25.21 3.70 -4.43
N LEU A 101 25.48 2.39 -4.37
CA LEU A 101 24.43 1.38 -4.49
C LEU A 101 23.53 1.34 -3.26
N GLY A 102 24.02 1.73 -2.09
CA GLY A 102 23.22 1.95 -0.88
C GLY A 102 22.15 3.01 -1.08
N VAL A 103 22.49 4.14 -1.71
CA VAL A 103 21.50 5.20 -2.02
C VAL A 103 20.38 4.70 -2.94
N VAL A 104 20.73 3.95 -3.99
CA VAL A 104 19.73 3.36 -4.89
C VAL A 104 18.85 2.34 -4.15
N TRP A 105 19.46 1.55 -3.27
CA TRP A 105 18.73 0.62 -2.42
C TRP A 105 17.71 1.34 -1.52
N ASP A 106 18.11 2.42 -0.86
CA ASP A 106 17.23 3.17 0.04
C ASP A 106 16.02 3.76 -0.71
N GLN A 107 16.25 4.30 -1.90
CA GLN A 107 15.17 4.79 -2.76
C GLN A 107 14.18 3.69 -3.17
N LEU A 108 14.68 2.51 -3.56
CA LEU A 108 13.81 1.38 -3.90
C LEU A 108 13.07 0.86 -2.66
N LEU A 109 13.71 0.88 -1.49
CA LEU A 109 13.07 0.50 -0.23
C LEU A 109 11.93 1.44 0.13
N ASP A 110 12.12 2.75 -0.03
CA ASP A 110 11.08 3.76 0.22
C ASP A 110 9.87 3.57 -0.72
N GLN A 111 10.09 3.23 -1.99
CA GLN A 111 9.02 2.90 -2.92
C GLN A 111 8.23 1.66 -2.48
N VAL A 112 8.91 0.58 -2.05
CA VAL A 112 8.20 -0.61 -1.53
C VAL A 112 7.46 -0.29 -0.22
N ASN A 113 8.02 0.57 0.63
CA ASN A 113 7.35 1.02 1.85
C ASN A 113 6.09 1.82 1.55
N ALA A 114 6.09 2.64 0.51
CA ALA A 114 4.89 3.34 0.05
C ALA A 114 3.80 2.38 -0.46
N LEU A 115 4.17 1.32 -1.18
CA LEU A 115 3.23 0.27 -1.58
C LEU A 115 2.62 -0.44 -0.36
N ASP A 116 3.42 -0.69 0.67
CA ASP A 116 2.93 -1.29 1.91
C ASP A 116 1.94 -0.38 2.64
N LEU A 117 2.28 0.91 2.77
CA LEU A 117 1.37 1.90 3.36
C LEU A 117 0.05 1.95 2.58
N TYR A 118 0.11 2.03 1.25
CA TYR A 118 -1.08 2.03 0.41
C TYR A 118 -1.93 0.76 0.60
N GLN A 119 -1.29 -0.40 0.70
CA GLN A 119 -1.97 -1.67 0.97
C GLN A 119 -2.70 -1.66 2.31
N ARG A 120 -2.10 -1.09 3.36
CA ARG A 120 -2.73 -0.96 4.69
C ARG A 120 -3.92 -0.03 4.65
N GLU A 121 -3.80 1.11 4.00
CA GLU A 121 -4.92 2.05 3.86
C GLU A 121 -6.10 1.42 3.11
N LEU A 122 -5.83 0.61 2.09
CA LEU A 122 -6.88 -0.15 1.41
C LEU A 122 -7.55 -1.18 2.32
N VAL A 123 -6.87 -1.73 3.32
CA VAL A 123 -7.50 -2.63 4.31
C VAL A 123 -8.47 -1.85 5.18
N TYR A 124 -8.06 -0.70 5.72
CA TYR A 124 -8.96 0.17 6.49
C TYR A 124 -10.17 0.61 5.67
N LEU A 125 -9.95 1.04 4.43
CA LEU A 125 -11.03 1.43 3.54
C LEU A 125 -11.99 0.28 3.21
N ALA A 126 -11.50 -0.97 3.15
CA ALA A 126 -12.37 -2.12 2.91
C ALA A 126 -13.28 -2.40 4.11
N ASP A 127 -12.78 -2.21 5.32
CA ASP A 127 -13.59 -2.33 6.54
C ASP A 127 -14.65 -1.22 6.58
N ASP A 128 -14.27 0.03 6.28
CA ASP A 128 -15.20 1.16 6.25
C ASP A 128 -16.30 0.99 5.20
N LEU A 129 -15.95 0.56 3.97
CA LEU A 129 -16.92 0.28 2.91
C LEU A 129 -17.92 -0.81 3.32
N ARG A 130 -17.43 -1.86 3.99
CA ARG A 130 -18.29 -2.93 4.48
C ARG A 130 -19.26 -2.43 5.55
N ASP A 131 -18.79 -1.57 6.45
CA ASP A 131 -19.60 -0.98 7.50
C ASP A 131 -20.63 0.01 6.92
N MET A 132 -20.29 0.77 5.87
CA MET A 132 -21.25 1.57 5.09
C MET A 132 -22.34 0.70 4.47
N GLU A 133 -21.98 -0.36 3.76
CA GLU A 133 -22.95 -1.25 3.11
C GLU A 133 -23.90 -1.90 4.14
N GLN A 134 -23.44 -2.09 5.38
CA GLN A 134 -24.30 -2.52 6.48
C GLN A 134 -25.24 -1.40 6.94
N ALA A 135 -24.73 -0.17 7.09
CA ALA A 135 -25.54 0.99 7.46
C ALA A 135 -26.61 1.32 6.42
N GLU A 136 -26.30 1.23 5.13
CA GLU A 136 -27.27 1.40 4.03
C GLU A 136 -28.37 0.34 4.08
N ARG A 137 -28.00 -0.93 4.26
CA ARG A 137 -28.98 -2.02 4.44
C ARG A 137 -29.91 -1.78 5.63
N ILE A 138 -29.38 -1.35 6.77
CA ILE A 138 -30.20 -1.05 7.96
C ILE A 138 -31.17 0.10 7.66
N ARG A 139 -30.70 1.15 6.97
CA ARG A 139 -31.53 2.29 6.59
C ARG A 139 -32.67 1.90 5.64
N ASP A 140 -32.39 1.02 4.67
CA ASP A 140 -33.43 0.52 3.78
C ASP A 140 -34.48 -0.28 4.57
N LEU A 141 -34.04 -1.11 5.54
CA LEU A 141 -34.95 -1.77 6.49
C LEU A 141 -35.75 -0.78 7.35
N ASP A 142 -35.16 0.30 7.84
CA ASP A 142 -35.88 1.32 8.63
C ASP A 142 -37.01 1.97 7.82
N THR A 143 -36.79 2.14 6.51
CA THR A 143 -37.83 2.64 5.58
C THR A 143 -38.97 1.64 5.46
N ASP A 144 -38.66 0.36 5.24
CA ASP A 144 -39.64 -0.71 5.17
C ASP A 144 -40.41 -0.88 6.50
N VAL A 145 -39.71 -0.79 7.64
CA VAL A 145 -40.31 -0.86 8.97
C VAL A 145 -41.20 0.34 9.23
N ALA A 146 -40.81 1.56 8.85
CA ALA A 146 -41.65 2.75 8.96
C ALA A 146 -42.94 2.60 8.14
N ASP A 147 -42.86 2.01 6.95
CA ASP A 147 -44.02 1.72 6.10
C ASP A 147 -44.93 0.64 6.72
N LEU A 148 -44.35 -0.42 7.29
CA LEU A 148 -45.05 -1.45 8.07
C LEU A 148 -45.75 -0.86 9.32
N VAL A 149 -45.08 0.00 10.08
CA VAL A 149 -45.65 0.69 11.25
C VAL A 149 -46.83 1.60 10.83
N ARG A 150 -46.66 2.36 9.75
CA ARG A 150 -47.72 3.22 9.20
C ARG A 150 -48.93 2.41 8.74
N SER A 151 -48.71 1.26 8.11
CA SER A 151 -49.78 0.37 7.64
C SER A 151 -50.49 -0.39 8.78
N THR A 152 -49.82 -0.61 9.91
CA THR A 152 -50.41 -1.25 11.11
C THR A 152 -51.10 -0.26 12.05
N GLY A 153 -51.06 1.04 11.75
CA GLY A 153 -51.71 2.08 12.54
C GLY A 153 -51.03 2.39 13.87
N ALA A 154 -49.82 1.86 14.10
CA ALA A 154 -49.03 2.17 15.27
C ALA A 154 -48.35 3.54 15.09
N SER A 155 -48.61 4.48 16.00
CA SER A 155 -47.86 5.74 16.07
C SER A 155 -46.53 5.44 16.75
N ALA A 156 -45.47 5.18 15.97
CA ALA A 156 -44.10 5.13 16.49
C ALA A 156 -43.24 6.25 15.88
N THR A 157 -42.42 6.81 16.75
CA THR A 157 -41.61 8.03 16.67
C THR A 157 -40.73 8.14 15.43
N THR A 158 -41.09 9.09 14.56
CA THR A 158 -40.39 9.46 13.33
C THR A 158 -38.99 10.06 13.60
N ASP A 159 -38.80 10.66 14.77
CA ASP A 159 -37.57 11.37 15.18
C ASP A 159 -36.33 10.46 15.30
N ALA A 160 -36.50 9.20 15.72
CA ALA A 160 -35.38 8.27 15.86
C ALA A 160 -34.83 7.82 14.50
N ILE A 161 -35.72 7.67 13.51
CA ILE A 161 -35.37 7.27 12.14
C ILE A 161 -34.64 8.41 11.41
N GLU A 162 -35.07 9.66 11.65
CA GLU A 162 -34.47 10.83 11.04
C GLU A 162 -33.05 11.11 11.58
N GLY A 163 -32.82 10.90 12.88
CA GLY A 163 -31.50 11.00 13.50
C GLY A 163 -30.48 9.99 12.94
N HIS A 164 -30.91 8.74 12.71
CA HIS A 164 -30.05 7.71 12.12
C HIS A 164 -29.69 8.03 10.65
N ALA A 165 -30.65 8.51 9.84
CA ALA A 165 -30.39 8.90 8.46
C ALA A 165 -29.38 10.06 8.33
N GLN A 166 -29.37 10.98 9.30
CA GLN A 166 -28.46 12.12 9.33
C GLN A 166 -27.03 11.70 9.70
N GLN A 167 -26.88 10.71 10.61
CA GLN A 167 -25.58 10.14 10.97
C GLN A 167 -24.93 9.38 9.81
N SER A 168 -25.70 8.62 9.02
CA SER A 168 -25.16 7.92 7.84
C SER A 168 -24.66 8.90 6.76
N ARG A 169 -25.31 10.06 6.57
CA ARG A 169 -24.83 11.09 5.62
C ARG A 169 -23.46 11.64 6.01
N ALA A 170 -23.26 11.95 7.28
CA ALA A 170 -21.96 12.43 7.76
C ALA A 170 -20.84 11.40 7.56
N HIS A 171 -21.16 10.11 7.63
CA HIS A 171 -20.20 9.04 7.38
C HIS A 171 -19.80 8.94 5.90
N ILE A 172 -20.75 9.12 4.97
CA ILE A 172 -20.48 9.15 3.52
C ILE A 172 -19.55 10.32 3.16
N ASP A 173 -19.75 11.49 3.76
CA ASP A 173 -18.91 12.67 3.52
C ASP A 173 -17.47 12.45 4.01
N ALA A 174 -17.29 11.85 5.19
CA ALA A 174 -15.97 11.48 5.72
C ALA A 174 -15.22 10.48 4.83
N LEU A 175 -15.95 9.59 4.16
CA LEU A 175 -15.33 8.61 3.25
C LEU A 175 -14.90 9.22 1.93
N ASN A 176 -15.66 10.19 1.40
CA ASN A 176 -15.21 10.97 0.26
C ASN A 176 -13.91 11.74 0.57
N GLU A 177 -13.76 12.28 1.79
CA GLU A 177 -12.50 12.90 2.22
C GLU A 177 -11.33 11.90 2.31
N LEU A 178 -11.59 10.67 2.78
CA LEU A 178 -10.59 9.59 2.80
C LEU A 178 -10.17 9.16 1.39
N PHE A 179 -11.12 9.06 0.46
CA PHE A 179 -10.82 8.76 -0.95
C PHE A 179 -9.92 9.84 -1.57
N ASP A 180 -10.21 11.12 -1.33
CA ASP A 180 -9.40 12.25 -1.80
C ASP A 180 -7.99 12.23 -1.19
N HIS A 181 -7.87 11.87 0.09
CA HIS A 181 -6.59 11.70 0.77
C HIS A 181 -5.75 10.58 0.14
N LEU A 182 -6.36 9.41 -0.12
CA LEU A 182 -5.69 8.29 -0.78
C LEU A 182 -5.22 8.63 -2.19
N GLY A 183 -6.03 9.38 -2.93
CA GLY A 183 -5.65 9.90 -4.23
C GLY A 183 -4.47 10.87 -4.19
N THR A 184 -4.26 11.55 -3.06
CA THR A 184 -3.12 12.45 -2.85
C THR A 184 -1.85 11.68 -2.50
N VAL A 185 -1.95 10.69 -1.60
CA VAL A 185 -0.81 9.82 -1.25
C VAL A 185 -0.28 9.08 -2.47
N PHE A 186 -1.16 8.53 -3.31
CA PHE A 186 -0.75 7.81 -4.51
C PHE A 186 -0.04 8.71 -5.55
N ARG A 187 -0.51 9.96 -5.72
CA ARG A 187 0.13 10.95 -6.61
C ARG A 187 1.46 11.47 -6.09
N SER A 188 1.68 11.46 -4.77
CA SER A 188 2.98 11.83 -4.19
C SER A 188 4.07 10.78 -4.39
N LEU A 189 3.73 9.64 -5.02
CA LEU A 189 4.67 8.62 -5.49
C LEU A 189 5.20 8.89 -6.91
N ASP A 190 4.88 10.05 -7.50
CA ASP A 190 5.49 10.63 -8.71
C ASP A 190 6.52 11.71 -8.33
#